data_AF-A0A8J3QYP3-F1
#
_entry.id   AF-A0A8J3QYP3-F1
#
_cell.length_a   1.000
_cell.length_b   1.000
_cell.length_c   1.000
_cell.angle_alpha   90.00
_cell.angle_beta   90.00
_cell.angle_gamma   90.00
#
_symmetry.space_group_name_H-M   'P 1'
#
loop_
_entity.id
_entity.type
_entity.pdbx_description
1 polymer ?
#
loop_
_entity_poly.entity_id
_entity_poly.type
_entity_poly.pdbx_seq_one_letter_code
_entity_poly.pdbx_strand_id
1 'polypeptide(L)'
;MPIIVPIGPDVRRAPAYWAAVWCTRLAFACILLWSSVPLIWRFIAAGDPSSFLRWLPWFAAVLLWAASLVLLRLAGVRLNGWLDLADAEIRRQFRRDLVWLPPR
;
A
#
# COMPACT_ATOMS: atom_id res chain seq x y z
N MET A 1 21.93 -17.94 11.45
CA MET A 1 20.76 -18.64 10.88
C MET A 1 20.49 -18.07 9.50
N PRO A 2 20.58 -18.85 8.41
CA PRO A 2 20.26 -18.35 7.09
C PRO A 2 18.76 -18.01 7.06
N ILE A 3 18.44 -16.77 6.68
CA ILE A 3 17.08 -16.34 6.41
C ILE A 3 16.65 -17.13 5.17
N ILE A 4 15.83 -18.15 5.38
CA ILE A 4 15.18 -18.88 4.29
C ILE A 4 14.29 -17.85 3.60
N VAL A 5 14.75 -17.33 2.47
CA VAL A 5 13.96 -16.45 1.60
C VAL A 5 13.00 -17.39 0.86
N PRO A 6 11.69 -17.38 1.15
CA PRO A 6 10.77 -18.23 0.42
C PRO A 6 10.66 -17.70 -1.01
N ILE A 7 11.37 -18.34 -1.94
CA ILE A 7 11.21 -18.16 -3.38
C ILE A 7 10.06 -19.08 -3.79
N GLY A 8 8.82 -18.59 -3.70
CA GLY A 8 7.65 -19.38 -4.06
C GLY A 8 6.34 -18.89 -3.42
N PRO A 9 5.20 -19.55 -3.69
CA PRO A 9 3.84 -19.19 -3.25
C PRO A 9 3.65 -19.05 -1.72
N ASP A 10 4.69 -19.28 -0.93
CA ASP A 10 4.76 -19.10 0.52
C ASP A 10 4.96 -17.66 0.99
N VAL A 11 5.17 -16.68 0.10
CA VAL A 11 5.29 -15.25 0.49
C VAL A 11 4.05 -14.77 1.27
N ARG A 12 2.85 -15.32 0.99
CA ARG A 12 1.61 -15.01 1.74
C ARG A 12 1.63 -15.48 3.20
N ARG A 13 2.56 -16.36 3.59
CA ARG A 13 2.72 -16.78 5.00
C ARG A 13 3.52 -15.77 5.82
N ALA A 14 4.25 -14.87 5.17
CA ALA A 14 5.03 -13.86 5.87
C ALA A 14 4.09 -12.80 6.48
N PRO A 15 4.17 -12.50 7.79
CA PRO A 15 3.39 -11.42 8.38
C PRO A 15 3.74 -10.06 7.76
N ALA A 16 5.00 -9.89 7.31
CA ALA A 16 5.45 -8.71 6.59
C ALA A 16 4.71 -8.50 5.25
N TYR A 17 4.32 -9.58 4.56
CA TYR A 17 3.54 -9.47 3.32
C TYR A 17 2.14 -8.90 3.58
N TRP A 18 1.44 -9.42 4.59
CA TRP A 18 0.12 -8.91 4.96
C TRP A 18 0.18 -7.48 5.50
N ALA A 19 1.21 -7.14 6.26
CA ALA A 19 1.46 -5.76 6.68
C ALA A 19 1.64 -4.82 5.47
N ALA A 20 2.34 -5.28 4.42
CA ALA A 20 2.47 -4.52 3.18
C ALA A 20 1.12 -4.31 2.48
N VAL A 21 0.32 -5.37 2.36
CA VAL A 21 -1.04 -5.31 1.78
C VAL A 21 -1.91 -4.30 2.53
N TRP A 22 -1.89 -4.34 3.86
CA TRP A 22 -2.63 -3.38 4.69
C TRP A 22 -2.11 -1.96 4.55
N CYS A 23 -0.79 -1.74 4.52
CA CYS A 23 -0.22 -0.41 4.29
C CYS A 23 -0.68 0.18 2.95
N THR A 24 -0.65 -0.61 1.87
CA THR A 24 -1.10 -0.16 0.55
C THR A 24 -2.60 0.11 0.54
N ARG A 25 -3.42 -0.72 1.19
CA ARG A 25 -4.87 -0.46 1.34
C ARG A 25 -5.14 0.82 2.12
N LEU A 26 -4.41 1.05 3.20
CA LEU A 26 -4.56 2.23 4.04
C LEU A 26 -4.11 3.50 3.28
N ALA A 27 -3.07 3.39 2.45
CA ALA A 27 -2.69 4.46 1.52
C ALA A 27 -3.81 4.78 0.52
N PHE A 28 -4.43 3.76 -0.09
CA PHE A 28 -5.58 3.97 -0.97
C PHE A 28 -6.78 4.57 -0.24
N ALA A 29 -7.07 4.11 0.98
CA ALA A 29 -8.13 4.66 1.81
C ALA A 29 -7.85 6.14 2.14
N CYS A 30 -6.62 6.50 2.49
CA CYS A 30 -6.21 7.89 2.70
C CYS A 30 -6.43 8.74 1.44
N ILE A 31 -6.04 8.25 0.26
CA ILE A 31 -6.25 8.96 -1.01
C ILE A 31 -7.75 9.11 -1.31
N LEU A 32 -8.54 8.04 -1.20
CA LEU A 32 -9.97 8.06 -1.48
C LEU A 32 -10.75 8.97 -0.53
N LEU A 33 -10.46 8.86 0.78
CA LEU A 33 -11.04 9.71 1.80
C LEU A 33 -10.66 11.18 1.53
N TRP A 34 -9.40 11.45 1.23
CA TRP A 34 -8.96 12.82 0.96
C TRP A 34 -9.52 13.38 -0.35
N SER A 35 -9.73 12.53 -1.36
CA SER A 35 -10.36 12.91 -2.62
C SER A 35 -11.84 13.23 -2.46
N SER A 36 -12.52 12.64 -1.46
CA SER A 36 -13.92 12.95 -1.14
C SER A 36 -14.08 14.13 -0.18
N VAL A 37 -13.03 14.50 0.57
CA VAL A 37 -13.01 15.71 1.42
C VAL A 37 -13.38 16.99 0.66
N PRO A 38 -12.84 17.35 -0.53
CA PRO A 38 -13.26 18.57 -1.22
C PRO A 38 -14.74 18.56 -1.62
N LEU A 39 -15.33 17.38 -1.81
CA LEU A 39 -16.76 17.22 -2.07
C LEU A 39 -17.57 17.50 -0.79
N ILE A 40 -17.15 16.93 0.34
CA ILE A 40 -17.75 17.14 1.67
C ILE A 40 -17.58 18.61 2.13
N TRP A 41 -16.41 19.20 1.90
CA TRP A 41 -16.09 20.58 2.27
C TRP A 41 -16.98 21.59 1.52
N ARG A 42 -17.30 21.29 0.25
CA ARG A 42 -18.25 22.06 -0.55
C ARG A 42 -19.66 22.11 0.05
N PHE A 43 -20.04 21.10 0.83
CA PHE A 43 -21.35 21.04 1.50
C PHE A 43 -21.34 21.60 2.92
N ILE A 44 -20.20 21.58 3.62
CA ILE A 44 -20.13 21.91 5.06
C ILE A 44 -19.81 23.39 5.33
N ALA A 45 -19.43 24.19 4.31
CA ALA A 45 -19.08 25.61 4.47
C ALA A 45 -18.05 25.86 5.60
N ALA A 46 -17.20 24.87 5.88
CA ALA A 46 -16.07 25.03 6.79
C ALA A 46 -14.97 25.78 6.03
N GLY A 47 -14.38 26.80 6.65
CA GLY A 47 -13.33 27.63 6.05
C GLY A 47 -12.19 26.81 5.42
N ASP A 48 -11.53 27.39 4.43
CA ASP A 48 -10.45 26.73 3.70
C ASP A 48 -9.38 26.19 4.66
N PRO A 49 -9.09 24.88 4.67
CA PRO A 49 -8.05 24.33 5.49
C PRO A 49 -6.71 24.92 5.04
N SER A 50 -5.86 25.28 6.00
CA SER A 50 -4.52 25.78 5.74
C SER A 50 -3.79 24.83 4.77
N SER A 51 -3.03 25.39 3.84
CA SER A 51 -2.36 24.67 2.75
C SER A 51 -1.56 23.46 3.24
N PHE A 52 -1.04 23.49 4.46
CA PHE A 52 -0.34 22.36 5.10
C PHE A 52 -1.24 21.14 5.36
N LEU A 53 -2.47 21.33 5.86
CA LEU A 53 -3.42 20.24 6.10
C LEU A 53 -3.88 19.57 4.79
N ARG A 54 -3.79 20.28 3.66
CA ARG A 54 -4.08 19.71 2.34
C ARG A 54 -3.06 18.69 1.87
N TRP A 55 -1.81 18.81 2.29
CA TRP A 55 -0.71 17.94 1.83
C TRP A 55 -0.45 16.76 2.76
N LEU A 56 -0.78 16.88 4.05
CA LEU A 56 -0.53 15.86 5.06
C LEU A 56 -1.04 14.45 4.70
N PRO A 57 -2.24 14.29 4.11
CA PRO A 57 -2.75 12.98 3.68
C PRO A 57 -1.98 12.40 2.49
N TRP A 58 -1.48 13.26 1.59
CA TRP A 58 -0.62 12.84 0.48
C TRP A 58 0.74 12.35 1.01
N PHE A 59 1.33 13.07 1.96
CA PHE A 59 2.56 12.62 2.62
C PHE A 59 2.36 11.29 3.36
N ALA A 60 1.24 11.13 4.08
CA ALA A 60 0.90 9.87 4.74
C ALA A 60 0.74 8.72 3.73
N ALA A 61 0.06 8.95 2.60
CA ALA A 61 -0.10 7.96 1.54
C ALA A 61 1.25 7.55 0.93
N VAL A 62 2.15 8.50 0.68
CA VAL A 62 3.51 8.23 0.16
C VAL A 62 4.33 7.44 1.17
N LEU A 63 4.28 7.79 2.46
CA LEU A 63 4.95 7.06 3.53
C LEU A 63 4.45 5.62 3.66
N LEU A 64 3.13 5.43 3.65
CA LEU A 64 2.51 4.09 3.69
C LEU A 64 2.88 3.26 2.46
N TRP A 65 2.95 3.91 1.30
CA TRP A 65 3.37 3.26 0.07
C TRP A 65 4.86 2.85 0.11
N ALA A 66 5.76 3.73 0.57
CA ALA A 66 7.17 3.40 0.76
C ALA A 66 7.37 2.29 1.82
N ALA A 67 6.62 2.34 2.93
CA ALA A 67 6.63 1.29 3.95
C ALA A 67 6.19 -0.07 3.37
N SER A 68 5.19 -0.09 2.48
CA SER A 68 4.76 -1.32 1.81
C SER A 68 5.87 -1.96 0.97
N LEU A 69 6.70 -1.17 0.28
CA LEU A 69 7.84 -1.67 -0.49
C LEU A 69 8.93 -2.28 0.41
N VAL A 70 9.23 -1.62 1.53
CA VAL A 70 10.20 -2.12 2.51
C VAL A 70 9.73 -3.45 3.10
N LEU A 71 8.44 -3.54 3.46
CA LEU A 71 7.83 -4.74 3.99
C LEU A 71 7.79 -5.90 2.95
N LEU A 72 7.54 -5.58 1.67
CA LEU A 72 7.65 -6.55 0.58
C LEU A 72 9.09 -7.09 0.42
N ARG A 73 10.09 -6.22 0.53
CA ARG A 73 11.50 -6.65 0.54
C ARG A 73 11.83 -7.54 1.73
N LEU A 74 11.35 -7.18 2.93
CA LEU A 74 11.53 -7.99 4.14
C LEU A 74 10.82 -9.35 4.04
N ALA A 75 9.69 -9.42 3.32
CA ALA A 75 9.00 -10.67 3.01
C ALA A 75 9.73 -11.54 1.97
N GLY A 76 10.87 -11.09 1.43
CA GLY A 76 11.67 -11.83 0.46
C GLY A 76 11.29 -11.55 -1.01
N VAL A 77 10.44 -10.55 -1.28
CA VAL A 77 10.01 -10.23 -2.64
C VAL A 77 11.06 -9.39 -3.35
N ARG A 78 11.44 -9.83 -4.56
CA ARG A 78 12.33 -9.08 -5.44
C ARG A 78 11.58 -7.93 -6.11
N LEU A 79 12.15 -6.73 -6.02
CA LEU A 79 11.67 -5.54 -6.71
C LEU A 79 12.55 -5.28 -7.95
N ASN A 80 11.93 -5.05 -9.11
CA ASN A 80 12.57 -4.53 -10.31
C ASN A 80 12.57 -3.00 -10.21
N GLY A 81 13.70 -2.42 -9.83
CA GLY A 81 13.81 -0.98 -9.57
C GLY A 81 13.07 -0.53 -8.30
N TRP A 82 12.66 0.73 -8.28
CA TRP A 82 12.02 1.37 -7.11
C TRP A 82 10.52 1.13 -6.99
N LEU A 83 9.86 0.71 -8.07
CA LEU A 83 8.40 0.79 -8.21
C LEU A 83 7.74 -0.51 -8.67
N ASP A 84 8.51 -1.51 -9.10
CA ASP A 84 7.94 -2.68 -9.75
C ASP A 84 8.31 -3.99 -9.06
N LEU A 85 7.36 -4.91 -9.01
CA LEU A 85 7.58 -6.27 -8.50
C LEU A 85 8.25 -7.07 -9.62
N ALA A 86 9.45 -7.60 -9.38
CA ALA A 86 10.23 -8.32 -10.41
C ALA A 86 9.50 -9.57 -10.90
N ASP A 87 8.73 -10.20 -10.02
CA ASP A 87 8.00 -11.41 -10.32
C ASP A 87 6.55 -11.09 -10.73
N ALA A 88 6.19 -11.45 -11.97
CA ALA A 88 4.87 -11.18 -12.52
C ALA A 88 3.77 -11.95 -11.79
N GLU A 89 4.08 -13.13 -11.24
CA GLU A 89 3.12 -13.94 -10.50
C GLU A 89 2.82 -13.32 -9.14
N ILE A 90 3.86 -12.92 -8.39
CA ILE A 90 3.70 -12.19 -7.12
C ILE A 90 2.94 -10.88 -7.34
N ARG A 91 3.19 -10.17 -8.45
CA ARG A 91 2.45 -8.95 -8.82
C ARG A 91 0.96 -9.19 -9.05
N ARG A 92 0.60 -10.32 -9.68
CA ARG A 92 -0.80 -10.72 -9.87
C ARG A 92 -1.46 -11.09 -8.54
N GLN A 93 -0.75 -11.84 -7.69
CA GLN A 93 -1.23 -12.22 -6.36
C GLN A 93 -1.42 -11.01 -5.44
N PHE A 94 -0.44 -10.10 -5.38
CA PHE A 94 -0.53 -8.88 -4.59
C PHE A 94 -1.71 -8.00 -5.04
N ARG A 95 -1.92 -7.83 -6.35
CA ARG A 95 -3.10 -7.11 -6.87
C ARG A 95 -4.42 -7.79 -6.50
N ARG A 96 -4.49 -9.12 -6.53
CA ARG A 96 -5.67 -9.86 -6.08
C ARG A 96 -5.94 -9.66 -4.59
N ASP A 97 -4.88 -9.75 -3.78
CA ASP A 97 -4.96 -9.58 -2.33
C ASP A 97 -5.38 -8.15 -1.98
N LEU A 98 -4.92 -7.13 -2.70
CA LEU A 98 -5.40 -5.76 -2.52
C LEU A 98 -6.92 -5.62 -2.71
N VAL A 99 -7.49 -6.33 -3.70
CA VAL A 99 -8.91 -6.25 -4.09
C VAL A 99 -9.80 -7.26 -3.35
N TRP A 100 -9.28 -7.97 -2.34
CA TRP A 100 -10.03 -8.99 -1.58
C TRP A 100 -10.62 -10.10 -2.47
N LEU A 101 -9.97 -10.43 -3.59
CA LEU A 101 -10.45 -11.52 -4.44
C LEU A 101 -10.14 -12.87 -3.75
N PRO A 102 -11.10 -13.82 -3.70
CA PRO A 102 -10.87 -15.12 -3.11
C PRO A 102 -9.77 -15.88 -3.86
N PRO A 103 -8.93 -16.68 -3.15
CA PRO A 103 -7.93 -17.53 -3.78
C PRO A 103 -8.63 -18.58 -4.67
N ARG A 104 -8.07 -18.86 -5.85
CA ARG A 104 -8.45 -20.01 -6.70
C ARG A 104 -7.47 -21.14 -6.49
#